data_AF-A0A223DQH9-F1
#
_entry.id   AF-A0A223DQH9-F1
#
_cell.length_a   1.000
_cell.length_b   1.000
_cell.length_c   1.000
_cell.angle_alpha   90.00
_cell.angle_beta   90.00
_cell.angle_gamma   90.00
#
_symmetry.space_group_name_H-M   'P 1'
#
loop_
_entity.id
_entity.type
_entity.pdbx_description
1 polymer ?
#
loop_
_entity_poly.entity_id
_entity_poly.type
_entity_poly.pdbx_seq_one_letter_code
_entity_poly.pdbx_strand_id
1 'polypeptide(L)'
;MEARRVEMQSSSMHSTRGRPEGSRPITYLVMIMSKAPTRDTYLELQSAYDFFNNTLFENRLPPCLITLQREKHTYGYFSSNRFVERSAGDFTDEIAMNPSYFGIRTIEESLSTLVHEMTHLEQQHFGKPGRGRYHNKEWGKLMLRVGLHPSNTGKPGGKMTGDQMTHYIISGGVFEKACAELITTNFTLSWIDRFPPIRPSAPLLMPKGINGGDEDEDEDEDDYTSGYSTLSPEPPAFTLVFPVDGKETRTKYVCPLCQTAVWGKKNLVLLCGSCESKPSFVVSKKKSGIDQDI
;
A
#
# COMPACT_ATOMS: atom_id res chain seq x y z
N MET A 1 71.62 28.34 5.83
CA MET A 1 70.32 28.82 5.27
C MET A 1 69.22 27.87 5.74
N GLU A 2 69.09 27.58 7.02
CA GLU A 2 68.70 28.49 8.13
C GLU A 2 67.22 28.89 8.04
N ALA A 3 66.38 28.04 8.62
CA ALA A 3 64.99 28.34 8.93
C ALA A 3 64.92 29.21 10.19
N ARG A 4 64.07 30.25 10.21
CA ARG A 4 63.80 31.05 11.41
C ARG A 4 62.36 30.89 11.87
N ARG A 5 62.25 30.24 13.03
CA ARG A 5 61.10 30.28 13.95
C ARG A 5 61.14 31.61 14.70
N VAL A 6 59.99 32.27 14.88
CA VAL A 6 59.84 33.43 15.77
C VAL A 6 58.57 33.21 16.60
N GLU A 7 58.70 33.38 17.92
CA GLU A 7 57.62 33.18 18.89
C GLU A 7 56.95 34.52 19.26
N MET A 8 55.83 34.41 19.99
CA MET A 8 54.94 35.50 20.39
C MET A 8 55.63 36.61 21.19
N GLN A 9 55.10 37.84 21.06
CA GLN A 9 55.07 38.78 22.17
C GLN A 9 53.67 39.39 22.34
N SER A 10 53.26 39.53 23.60
CA SER A 10 52.02 40.16 24.03
C SER A 10 52.19 41.67 24.24
N SER A 11 51.12 42.43 24.09
CA SER A 11 50.99 43.74 24.75
C SER A 11 49.53 44.10 24.98
N SER A 12 49.30 44.86 26.04
CA SER A 12 47.98 45.03 26.66
C SER A 12 47.43 46.45 26.50
N MET A 13 46.14 46.53 26.17
CA MET A 13 45.18 47.59 26.49
C MET A 13 45.56 49.08 26.30
N HIS A 14 44.83 49.74 25.39
CA HIS A 14 43.97 50.84 25.85
C HIS A 14 42.66 50.99 25.07
N SER A 15 41.66 51.56 25.75
CA SER A 15 40.24 51.58 25.38
C SER A 15 39.85 52.81 24.56
N THR A 16 39.08 52.61 23.48
CA THR A 16 38.07 53.58 23.02
C THR A 16 36.78 52.85 22.62
N ARG A 17 35.64 53.55 22.78
CA ARG A 17 34.31 52.95 22.84
C ARG A 17 33.71 52.69 21.45
N GLY A 18 33.50 51.42 21.11
CA GLY A 18 32.58 50.99 20.05
C GLY A 18 31.43 50.20 20.67
N ARG A 19 30.18 50.59 20.38
CA ARG A 19 28.97 49.92 20.88
C ARG A 19 28.55 48.86 19.86
N PRO A 20 28.68 47.54 20.12
CA PRO A 20 28.06 46.54 19.26
C PRO A 20 26.54 46.56 19.48
N GLU A 21 25.81 46.29 18.41
CA GLU A 21 24.35 46.29 18.39
C GLU A 21 23.78 45.17 19.26
N GLY A 22 22.56 45.35 19.75
CA GLY A 22 21.94 44.42 20.68
C GLY A 22 21.80 43.02 20.07
N SER A 23 22.25 42.00 20.83
CA SER A 23 21.99 40.61 20.54
C SER A 23 20.50 40.39 20.34
N ARG A 24 20.06 40.24 19.08
CA ARG A 24 18.75 39.69 18.80
C ARG A 24 18.73 38.28 19.38
N PRO A 25 17.74 37.90 20.21
CA PRO A 25 17.65 36.52 20.63
C PRO A 25 17.56 35.66 19.37
N ILE A 26 18.30 34.55 19.35
CA ILE A 26 18.02 33.47 18.41
C ILE A 26 16.69 32.88 18.86
N THR A 27 15.60 33.54 18.45
CA THR A 27 14.26 32.98 18.49
C THR A 27 14.36 31.67 17.76
N TYR A 28 14.17 30.56 18.50
CA TYR A 28 13.98 29.24 17.92
C TYR A 28 12.89 29.39 16.85
N LEU A 29 13.33 29.45 15.60
CA LEU A 29 12.43 29.35 14.47
C LEU A 29 12.04 27.88 14.44
N VAL A 30 11.02 27.55 15.24
CA VAL A 30 10.16 26.43 14.94
C VAL A 30 9.55 26.76 13.59
N MET A 31 10.31 26.44 12.54
CA MET A 31 9.79 26.33 11.19
C MET A 31 8.65 25.34 11.34
N ILE A 32 7.42 25.87 11.29
CA ILE A 32 6.27 25.08 10.91
C ILE A 32 6.58 24.65 9.48
N MET A 33 7.29 23.54 9.34
CA MET A 33 7.52 22.93 8.05
C MET A 33 6.13 22.60 7.53
N SER A 34 5.71 23.31 6.49
CA SER A 34 4.49 22.99 5.77
C SER A 34 4.55 21.52 5.40
N LYS A 35 3.53 20.74 5.80
CA LYS A 35 3.42 19.32 5.43
C LYS A 35 3.71 19.19 3.94
N ALA A 36 4.55 18.23 3.58
CA ALA A 36 5.02 18.03 2.22
C ALA A 36 4.61 16.60 1.82
N PRO A 37 3.34 16.37 1.40
CA PRO A 37 2.71 15.05 1.44
C PRO A 37 3.57 13.92 0.86
N THR A 38 4.11 14.13 -0.34
CA THR A 38 5.03 13.21 -1.01
C THR A 38 6.26 12.89 -0.17
N ARG A 39 6.95 13.91 0.37
CA ARG A 39 8.15 13.74 1.18
C ARG A 39 7.82 13.04 2.50
N ASP A 40 6.72 13.42 3.15
CA ASP A 40 6.29 12.85 4.42
C ASP A 40 5.97 11.35 4.24
N THR A 41 5.17 10.98 3.24
CA THR A 41 4.85 9.57 2.92
C THR A 41 6.09 8.73 2.62
N TYR A 42 7.03 9.23 1.80
CA TYR A 42 8.23 8.44 1.48
C TYR A 42 9.22 8.39 2.65
N LEU A 43 9.27 9.40 3.53
CA LEU A 43 10.04 9.32 4.78
C LEU A 43 9.42 8.31 5.75
N GLU A 44 8.10 8.25 5.88
CA GLU A 44 7.39 7.24 6.67
C GLU A 44 7.70 5.83 6.16
N LEU A 45 7.48 5.58 4.85
CA LEU A 45 7.76 4.27 4.24
C LEU A 45 9.23 3.85 4.37
N GLN A 46 10.18 4.76 4.16
CA GLN A 46 11.61 4.49 4.35
C GLN A 46 11.94 4.18 5.82
N SER A 47 11.38 4.94 6.76
CA SER A 47 11.62 4.72 8.20
C SER A 47 11.11 3.35 8.66
N ALA A 48 9.95 2.92 8.15
CA ALA A 48 9.44 1.57 8.41
C ALA A 48 10.35 0.48 7.82
N TYR A 49 10.79 0.66 6.57
CA TYR A 49 11.70 -0.27 5.90
C TYR A 49 13.02 -0.41 6.67
N ASP A 50 13.67 0.69 7.02
CA ASP A 50 14.95 0.69 7.74
C ASP A 50 14.80 0.06 9.13
N PHE A 51 13.72 0.39 9.85
CA PHE A 51 13.41 -0.19 11.16
C PHE A 51 13.22 -1.71 11.08
N PHE A 52 12.41 -2.21 10.13
CA PHE A 52 12.19 -3.66 9.98
C PHE A 52 13.44 -4.37 9.45
N ASN A 53 14.21 -3.77 8.55
CA ASN A 53 15.47 -4.34 8.06
C ASN A 53 16.44 -4.56 9.24
N ASN A 54 16.57 -3.56 10.12
CA ASN A 54 17.35 -3.67 11.35
C ASN A 54 16.83 -4.73 12.32
N THR A 55 15.53 -4.74 12.61
CA THR A 55 14.95 -5.56 13.70
C THR A 55 14.60 -7.00 13.30
N LEU A 56 14.21 -7.24 12.05
CA LEU A 56 13.72 -8.55 11.57
C LEU A 56 14.65 -9.21 10.54
N PHE A 57 15.51 -8.44 9.88
CA PHE A 57 16.36 -8.92 8.77
C PHE A 57 17.87 -8.68 8.97
N GLU A 58 18.32 -8.39 10.20
CA GLU A 58 19.76 -8.26 10.54
C GLU A 58 20.50 -7.16 9.73
N ASN A 59 19.78 -6.12 9.27
CA ASN A 59 20.25 -5.08 8.33
C ASN A 59 20.76 -5.60 6.97
N ARG A 60 20.44 -6.84 6.59
CA ARG A 60 21.05 -7.46 5.40
C ARG A 60 20.33 -7.16 4.08
N LEU A 61 19.12 -6.60 4.10
CA LEU A 61 18.41 -6.30 2.86
C LEU A 61 19.02 -5.07 2.18
N PRO A 62 19.29 -5.12 0.86
CA PRO A 62 19.79 -3.96 0.12
C PRO A 62 18.71 -2.88 0.01
N PRO A 63 19.07 -1.61 -0.26
CA PRO A 63 18.08 -0.58 -0.56
C PRO A 63 17.34 -0.90 -1.86
N CYS A 64 16.02 -0.67 -1.85
CA CYS A 64 15.12 -0.81 -3.01
C CYS A 64 14.25 0.44 -3.16
N LEU A 65 13.63 0.63 -4.33
CA LEU A 65 12.64 1.69 -4.49
C LEU A 65 11.28 1.24 -3.94
N ILE A 66 10.83 1.89 -2.88
CA ILE A 66 9.47 1.74 -2.37
C ILE A 66 8.54 2.60 -3.24
N THR A 67 7.47 2.04 -3.78
CA THR A 67 6.52 2.74 -4.65
C THR A 67 5.08 2.60 -4.16
N LEU A 68 4.19 3.51 -4.60
CA LEU A 68 2.76 3.42 -4.34
C LEU A 68 2.01 3.05 -5.62
N GLN A 69 1.38 1.87 -5.64
CA GLN A 69 0.77 1.29 -6.85
C GLN A 69 -0.68 0.86 -6.57
N ARG A 70 -1.63 1.35 -7.37
CA ARG A 70 -3.05 1.00 -7.27
C ARG A 70 -3.40 -0.22 -8.12
N GLU A 71 -2.90 -1.38 -7.73
CA GLU A 71 -3.21 -2.65 -8.40
C GLU A 71 -4.42 -3.36 -7.78
N LYS A 72 -5.24 -4.01 -8.62
CA LYS A 72 -6.44 -4.70 -8.13
C LYS A 72 -6.08 -5.98 -7.39
N HIS A 73 -6.80 -6.25 -6.30
CA HIS A 73 -6.70 -7.47 -5.49
C HIS A 73 -5.30 -7.77 -4.91
N THR A 74 -4.46 -6.75 -4.72
CA THR A 74 -3.20 -6.90 -3.97
C THR A 74 -2.95 -5.74 -3.02
N TYR A 75 -2.36 -6.04 -1.86
CA TYR A 75 -1.95 -5.04 -0.86
C TYR A 75 -0.54 -4.48 -1.13
N GLY A 76 0.28 -5.23 -1.86
CA GLY A 76 1.64 -4.88 -2.27
C GLY A 76 2.20 -5.89 -3.27
N TYR A 77 3.42 -5.67 -3.76
CA TYR A 77 4.17 -6.69 -4.50
C TYR A 77 5.68 -6.35 -4.55
N PHE A 78 6.52 -7.38 -4.64
CA PHE A 78 7.94 -7.27 -4.96
C PHE A 78 8.22 -7.43 -6.46
N SER A 79 9.19 -6.68 -7.01
CA SER A 79 9.72 -6.89 -8.36
C SER A 79 11.24 -6.71 -8.42
N SER A 80 11.96 -7.76 -8.78
CA SER A 80 13.43 -7.74 -8.84
C SER A 80 13.99 -6.98 -10.04
N ASN A 81 15.08 -6.23 -9.87
CA ASN A 81 15.76 -5.44 -10.91
C ASN A 81 14.81 -4.55 -11.73
N ARG A 82 13.79 -4.00 -11.06
CA ARG A 82 12.68 -3.29 -11.70
C ARG A 82 13.10 -1.94 -12.27
N PHE A 83 14.03 -1.27 -11.60
CA PHE A 83 14.52 0.05 -11.95
C PHE A 83 16.02 0.03 -12.24
N VAL A 84 16.47 1.00 -13.03
CA VAL A 84 17.88 1.19 -13.40
C VAL A 84 18.26 2.66 -13.25
N GLU A 85 19.40 2.92 -12.62
CA GLU A 85 19.92 4.27 -12.48
C GLU A 85 20.42 4.79 -13.84
N ARG A 86 19.96 5.97 -14.26
CA ARG A 86 20.29 6.53 -15.57
C ARG A 86 21.80 6.82 -15.76
N SER A 87 22.52 7.13 -14.70
CA SER A 87 23.93 7.53 -14.73
C SER A 87 24.87 6.34 -14.58
N ALA A 88 24.73 5.55 -13.51
CA ALA A 88 25.59 4.39 -13.25
C ALA A 88 25.20 3.14 -14.08
N GLY A 89 23.92 2.97 -14.42
CA GLY A 89 23.40 1.72 -15.00
C GLY A 89 23.12 0.63 -13.97
N ASP A 90 23.28 0.91 -12.68
CA ASP A 90 22.99 -0.02 -11.59
C ASP A 90 21.48 -0.28 -11.46
N PHE A 91 21.13 -1.55 -11.24
CA PHE A 91 19.74 -1.97 -11.06
C PHE A 91 19.34 -1.98 -9.59
N THR A 92 18.06 -1.71 -9.32
CA THR A 92 17.47 -1.86 -7.99
C THR A 92 16.06 -2.44 -8.08
N ASP A 93 15.62 -3.08 -7.01
CA ASP A 93 14.33 -3.74 -6.91
C ASP A 93 13.20 -2.75 -6.58
N GLU A 94 11.95 -3.19 -6.73
CA GLU A 94 10.74 -2.49 -6.30
C GLU A 94 10.07 -3.24 -5.14
N ILE A 95 9.70 -2.52 -4.08
CA ILE A 95 8.62 -2.91 -3.17
C ILE A 95 7.47 -1.95 -3.39
N ALA A 96 6.41 -2.43 -4.04
CA ALA A 96 5.20 -1.68 -4.23
C ALA A 96 4.23 -1.89 -3.06
N MET A 97 3.69 -0.80 -2.51
CA MET A 97 2.64 -0.80 -1.51
C MET A 97 1.36 -0.21 -2.13
N ASN A 98 0.19 -0.74 -1.77
CA ASN A 98 -1.08 -0.25 -2.33
C ASN A 98 -1.78 0.75 -1.39
N PRO A 99 -1.74 2.07 -1.70
CA PRO A 99 -2.29 3.09 -0.81
C PRO A 99 -3.82 3.02 -0.70
N SER A 100 -4.50 2.41 -1.67
CA SER A 100 -5.96 2.28 -1.66
C SER A 100 -6.48 1.36 -0.54
N TYR A 101 -5.61 0.62 0.14
CA TYR A 101 -5.99 -0.17 1.31
C TYR A 101 -5.59 0.46 2.66
N PHE A 102 -4.79 1.54 2.69
CA PHE A 102 -4.30 2.13 3.95
C PHE A 102 -5.43 2.75 4.80
N GLY A 103 -6.53 3.20 4.19
CA GLY A 103 -7.71 3.66 4.93
C GLY A 103 -8.52 2.54 5.57
N ILE A 104 -8.37 1.29 5.10
CA ILE A 104 -9.24 0.14 5.46
C ILE A 104 -8.46 -1.05 6.03
N ARG A 105 -7.23 -0.81 6.48
CA ARG A 105 -6.36 -1.74 7.20
C ARG A 105 -5.75 -0.98 8.37
N THR A 106 -5.40 -1.66 9.45
CA THR A 106 -4.59 -1.03 10.50
C THR A 106 -3.20 -0.67 9.96
N ILE A 107 -2.47 0.20 10.67
CA ILE A 107 -1.05 0.46 10.37
C ILE A 107 -0.27 -0.85 10.46
N GLU A 108 -0.52 -1.68 11.47
CA GLU A 108 0.11 -2.99 11.66
C GLU A 108 -0.16 -3.94 10.49
N GLU A 109 -1.41 -4.07 10.04
CA GLU A 109 -1.78 -4.87 8.86
C GLU A 109 -1.17 -4.34 7.54
N SER A 110 -0.96 -3.03 7.45
CA SER A 110 -0.32 -2.40 6.28
C SER A 110 1.19 -2.67 6.31
N LEU A 111 1.83 -2.51 7.46
CA LEU A 111 3.26 -2.80 7.66
C LEU A 111 3.59 -4.30 7.59
N SER A 112 2.65 -5.19 7.93
CA SER A 112 2.83 -6.64 7.73
C SER A 112 2.91 -7.00 6.25
N THR A 113 2.31 -6.19 5.37
CA THR A 113 2.47 -6.30 3.91
C THR A 113 3.86 -5.83 3.48
N LEU A 114 4.37 -4.72 4.04
CA LEU A 114 5.75 -4.28 3.78
C LEU A 114 6.75 -5.39 4.15
N VAL A 115 6.62 -6.01 5.32
CA VAL A 115 7.49 -7.10 5.77
C VAL A 115 7.31 -8.40 4.94
N HIS A 116 6.12 -8.64 4.38
CA HIS A 116 5.89 -9.71 3.39
C HIS A 116 6.72 -9.47 2.11
N GLU A 117 6.69 -8.26 1.55
CA GLU A 117 7.48 -7.93 0.35
C GLU A 117 8.99 -7.87 0.64
N MET A 118 9.40 -7.42 1.83
CA MET A 118 10.78 -7.51 2.30
C MET A 118 11.26 -8.98 2.39
N THR A 119 10.36 -9.93 2.64
CA THR A 119 10.68 -11.36 2.63
C THR A 119 10.89 -11.91 1.21
N HIS A 120 10.22 -11.34 0.20
CA HIS A 120 10.52 -11.62 -1.21
C HIS A 120 11.87 -11.03 -1.63
N LEU A 121 12.15 -9.79 -1.26
CA LEU A 121 13.47 -9.15 -1.46
C LEU A 121 14.58 -9.98 -0.81
N GLU A 122 14.38 -10.45 0.42
CA GLU A 122 15.33 -11.31 1.11
C GLU A 122 15.59 -12.62 0.36
N GLN A 123 14.53 -13.30 -0.09
CA GLN A 123 14.68 -14.54 -0.85
C GLN A 123 15.39 -14.30 -2.19
N GLN A 124 15.14 -13.17 -2.84
CA GLN A 124 15.76 -12.81 -4.12
C GLN A 124 17.28 -12.67 -4.01
N HIS A 125 17.78 -12.08 -2.91
CA HIS A 125 19.23 -11.84 -2.72
C HIS A 125 19.97 -12.95 -1.97
N PHE A 126 19.31 -13.64 -1.04
CA PHE A 126 19.95 -14.58 -0.12
C PHE A 126 19.39 -16.01 -0.17
N GLY A 127 18.40 -16.26 -1.03
CA GLY A 127 17.70 -17.54 -1.16
C GLY A 127 17.61 -18.05 -2.59
N LYS A 128 16.57 -18.84 -2.85
CA LYS A 128 16.26 -19.50 -4.12
C LYS A 128 14.76 -19.33 -4.40
N PRO A 129 14.33 -18.23 -5.03
CA PRO A 129 12.93 -17.99 -5.34
C PRO A 129 12.31 -19.09 -6.22
N GLY A 130 10.99 -19.24 -6.11
CA GLY A 130 10.23 -20.23 -6.87
C GLY A 130 10.02 -19.85 -8.34
N ARG A 131 9.23 -20.67 -9.05
CA ARG A 131 8.83 -20.36 -10.43
C ARG A 131 7.80 -19.23 -10.49
N GLY A 132 8.22 -18.03 -10.90
CA GLY A 132 7.33 -16.88 -11.06
C GLY A 132 6.66 -16.51 -9.72
N ARG A 133 5.32 -16.51 -9.66
CA ARG A 133 4.54 -16.17 -8.46
C ARG A 133 4.45 -17.28 -7.40
N TYR A 134 5.18 -18.38 -7.57
CA TYR A 134 5.08 -19.53 -6.64
C TYR A 134 5.92 -19.32 -5.37
N HIS A 135 5.20 -19.14 -4.26
CA HIS A 135 5.74 -19.04 -2.92
C HIS A 135 6.16 -20.43 -2.42
N ASN A 136 7.46 -20.65 -2.27
CA ASN A 136 8.03 -21.95 -1.95
C ASN A 136 8.24 -22.14 -0.43
N LYS A 137 8.74 -23.33 -0.04
CA LYS A 137 8.99 -23.69 1.37
C LYS A 137 10.11 -22.88 2.04
N GLU A 138 10.98 -22.23 1.29
CA GLU A 138 12.03 -21.37 1.84
C GLU A 138 11.44 -20.01 2.20
N TRP A 139 10.71 -19.37 1.28
CA TRP A 139 9.94 -18.16 1.55
C TRP A 139 9.03 -18.32 2.77
N GLY A 140 8.29 -19.43 2.84
CA GLY A 140 7.42 -19.71 3.99
C GLY A 140 8.16 -19.86 5.34
N LYS A 141 9.45 -20.24 5.34
CA LYS A 141 10.29 -20.23 6.55
C LYS A 141 10.79 -18.84 6.90
N LEU A 142 11.14 -18.02 5.90
CA LEU A 142 11.55 -16.64 6.12
C LEU A 142 10.38 -15.83 6.73
N MET A 143 9.17 -15.98 6.19
CA MET A 143 7.94 -15.42 6.76
C MET A 143 7.75 -15.78 8.23
N LEU A 144 7.84 -17.08 8.57
CA LEU A 144 7.72 -17.54 9.96
C LEU A 144 8.79 -16.92 10.87
N ARG A 145 10.04 -16.82 10.39
CA ARG A 145 11.15 -16.23 11.14
C ARG A 145 10.91 -14.75 11.46
N VAL A 146 10.34 -13.98 10.53
CA VAL A 146 9.98 -12.57 10.76
C VAL A 146 8.68 -12.39 11.52
N GLY A 147 7.98 -13.46 11.92
CA GLY A 147 6.77 -13.40 12.74
C GLY A 147 5.46 -13.32 11.96
N LEU A 148 5.47 -13.62 10.66
CA LEU A 148 4.29 -13.68 9.80
C LEU A 148 4.00 -15.13 9.42
N HIS A 149 2.78 -15.62 9.62
CA HIS A 149 2.44 -16.99 9.23
C HIS A 149 1.91 -17.02 7.79
N PRO A 150 2.59 -17.67 6.84
CA PRO A 150 2.09 -17.76 5.47
C PRO A 150 0.81 -18.59 5.42
N SER A 151 -0.19 -18.13 4.67
CA SER A 151 -1.48 -18.80 4.50
C SER A 151 -2.14 -18.42 3.17
N ASN A 152 -2.58 -19.41 2.40
CA ASN A 152 -3.35 -19.18 1.17
C ASN A 152 -4.79 -18.67 1.42
N THR A 153 -5.22 -18.62 2.69
CA THR A 153 -6.56 -18.14 3.11
C THR A 153 -6.49 -16.91 4.02
N GLY A 154 -5.28 -16.43 4.37
CA GLY A 154 -5.09 -15.39 5.38
C GLY A 154 -5.49 -15.82 6.80
N LYS A 155 -5.76 -17.11 7.04
CA LYS A 155 -6.24 -17.65 8.32
C LYS A 155 -5.46 -18.91 8.72
N PRO A 156 -5.46 -19.30 10.02
CA PRO A 156 -4.91 -20.57 10.47
C PRO A 156 -5.50 -21.77 9.70
N GLY A 157 -4.68 -22.81 9.50
CA GLY A 157 -5.06 -24.00 8.74
C GLY A 157 -4.96 -23.88 7.20
N GLY A 158 -4.68 -22.68 6.67
CA GLY A 158 -4.34 -22.52 5.25
C GLY A 158 -3.01 -23.18 4.86
N LYS A 159 -2.84 -23.48 3.56
CA LYS A 159 -1.57 -23.94 3.00
C LYS A 159 -0.51 -22.84 3.10
N MET A 160 0.74 -23.22 3.33
CA MET A 160 1.88 -22.29 3.51
C MET A 160 2.67 -22.02 2.22
N THR A 161 2.26 -22.60 1.08
CA THR A 161 2.96 -22.48 -0.22
C THR A 161 1.96 -22.53 -1.37
N GLY A 162 2.18 -21.74 -2.43
CA GLY A 162 1.27 -21.68 -3.58
C GLY A 162 1.56 -20.51 -4.52
N ASP A 163 0.84 -20.47 -5.66
CA ASP A 163 0.88 -19.35 -6.61
C ASP A 163 0.14 -18.10 -6.14
N GLN A 164 -0.71 -18.24 -5.11
CA GLN A 164 -1.47 -17.18 -4.47
C GLN A 164 -1.36 -17.39 -2.96
N MET A 165 -0.72 -16.46 -2.27
CA MET A 165 -0.42 -16.54 -0.85
C MET A 165 -0.63 -15.18 -0.21
N THR A 166 -1.02 -15.20 1.06
CA THR A 166 -0.99 -14.06 1.95
C THR A 166 -0.48 -14.56 3.30
N HIS A 167 -0.76 -13.86 4.39
CA HIS A 167 -0.32 -14.21 5.73
C HIS A 167 -1.34 -13.77 6.79
N TYR A 168 -1.14 -14.25 8.02
CA TYR A 168 -1.65 -13.62 9.22
C TYR A 168 -0.49 -13.32 10.18
N ILE A 169 -0.65 -12.33 11.04
CA ILE A 169 0.34 -11.96 12.05
C ILE A 169 0.36 -13.05 13.14
N ILE A 170 1.55 -13.50 13.54
CA ILE A 170 1.68 -14.45 14.66
C ILE A 170 1.55 -13.66 15.96
N SER A 171 0.50 -13.93 16.73
CA SER A 171 0.32 -13.31 18.05
C SER A 171 1.44 -13.70 19.01
N GLY A 172 1.98 -12.72 19.74
CA GLY A 172 3.22 -12.83 20.50
C GLY A 172 4.49 -12.92 19.66
N GLY A 173 4.39 -12.80 18.32
CA GLY A 173 5.47 -12.95 17.37
C GLY A 173 6.44 -11.76 17.33
N VAL A 174 7.56 -11.93 16.61
CA VAL A 174 8.58 -10.88 16.51
C VAL A 174 8.12 -9.68 15.66
N PHE A 175 7.33 -9.89 14.60
CA PHE A 175 6.70 -8.80 13.85
C PHE A 175 5.78 -7.94 14.74
N GLU A 176 4.82 -8.56 15.44
CA GLU A 176 3.84 -7.84 16.29
C GLU A 176 4.57 -6.96 17.33
N LYS A 177 5.62 -7.51 17.97
CA LYS A 177 6.46 -6.77 18.93
C LYS A 177 7.25 -5.63 18.30
N ALA A 178 7.92 -5.87 17.16
CA ALA A 178 8.68 -4.85 16.46
C ALA A 178 7.76 -3.74 15.91
N CYS A 179 6.58 -4.10 15.38
CA CYS A 179 5.60 -3.15 14.89
C CYS A 179 5.00 -2.30 16.04
N ALA A 180 4.74 -2.92 17.20
CA ALA A 180 4.32 -2.19 18.39
C ALA A 180 5.41 -1.19 18.85
N GLU A 181 6.69 -1.60 18.89
CA GLU A 181 7.82 -0.70 19.17
C GLU A 181 7.85 0.48 18.18
N LEU A 182 7.82 0.22 16.87
CA LEU A 182 7.81 1.25 15.84
C LEU A 182 6.65 2.24 16.03
N ILE A 183 5.43 1.75 16.26
CA ILE A 183 4.25 2.59 16.48
C ILE A 183 4.41 3.50 17.71
N THR A 184 5.08 3.03 18.78
CA THR A 184 5.35 3.89 19.96
C THR A 184 6.34 5.04 19.69
N THR A 185 7.10 5.01 18.59
CA THR A 185 8.03 6.11 18.21
C THR A 185 7.33 7.32 17.57
N ASN A 186 5.99 7.38 17.61
CA ASN A 186 5.13 8.28 16.83
C ASN A 186 5.14 7.99 15.32
N PHE A 187 5.41 6.74 14.94
CA PHE A 187 5.25 6.30 13.56
C PHE A 187 3.79 6.39 13.12
N THR A 188 3.56 6.80 11.87
CA THR A 188 2.24 6.86 11.24
C THR A 188 2.35 6.67 9.73
N LEU A 189 1.21 6.41 9.08
CA LEU A 189 1.03 6.60 7.64
C LEU A 189 0.11 7.82 7.47
N SER A 190 0.68 9.01 7.30
CA SER A 190 -0.05 10.28 7.40
C SER A 190 -1.08 10.53 6.29
N TRP A 191 -0.95 9.82 5.17
CA TRP A 191 -1.73 10.06 3.95
C TRP A 191 -2.39 8.77 3.49
N ILE A 192 -3.72 8.74 3.55
CA ILE A 192 -4.56 7.61 3.13
C ILE A 192 -5.29 7.94 1.84
N ASP A 193 -5.60 6.90 1.06
CA ASP A 193 -6.56 7.04 -0.03
C ASP A 193 -7.98 7.11 0.53
N ARG A 194 -8.73 8.16 0.18
CA ARG A 194 -10.14 8.32 0.58
C ARG A 194 -11.10 7.47 -0.25
N PHE A 195 -10.61 6.77 -1.28
CA PHE A 195 -11.42 5.91 -2.16
C PHE A 195 -10.92 4.45 -2.13
N PRO A 196 -11.13 3.73 -1.01
CA PRO A 196 -10.75 2.33 -0.92
C PRO A 196 -11.57 1.46 -1.90
N PRO A 197 -11.06 0.28 -2.32
CA PRO A 197 -11.70 -0.53 -3.35
C PRO A 197 -12.78 -1.48 -2.80
N ILE A 198 -12.93 -1.59 -1.48
CA ILE A 198 -13.92 -2.43 -0.80
C ILE A 198 -14.33 -1.78 0.52
N ARG A 199 -15.52 -2.12 1.02
CA ARG A 199 -15.92 -1.88 2.41
C ARG A 199 -15.30 -2.97 3.30
N PRO A 200 -14.63 -2.63 4.42
CA PRO A 200 -14.18 -3.63 5.37
C PRO A 200 -15.39 -4.27 6.06
N SER A 201 -15.45 -5.60 6.10
CA SER A 201 -16.58 -6.37 6.66
C SER A 201 -16.67 -6.38 8.19
N ALA A 202 -15.86 -5.55 8.85
CA ALA A 202 -15.82 -5.40 10.30
C ALA A 202 -15.47 -3.94 10.61
N PRO A 203 -15.97 -3.37 11.73
CA PRO A 203 -15.61 -2.02 12.13
C PRO A 203 -14.10 -1.88 12.28
N LEU A 204 -13.51 -0.93 11.54
CA LEU A 204 -12.10 -0.58 11.70
C LEU A 204 -11.88 -0.10 13.14
N LEU A 205 -10.80 -0.56 13.77
CA LEU A 205 -10.29 0.02 15.02
C LEU A 205 -9.69 1.40 14.72
N MET A 206 -10.58 2.38 14.52
CA MET A 206 -10.26 3.79 14.34
C MET A 206 -9.43 4.30 15.52
N PRO A 207 -8.37 5.10 15.30
CA PRO A 207 -7.82 5.95 16.33
C PRO A 207 -8.96 6.79 16.92
N LYS A 208 -9.16 6.69 18.24
CA LYS A 208 -10.44 7.05 18.88
C LYS A 208 -10.77 8.55 18.75
N GLY A 209 -11.59 8.90 17.77
CA GLY A 209 -12.15 10.23 17.53
C GLY A 209 -13.68 10.23 17.54
N ILE A 210 -14.27 10.48 18.71
CA ILE A 210 -15.63 10.98 19.00
C ILE A 210 -16.82 10.48 18.12
N ASN A 211 -17.63 9.60 18.72
CA ASN A 211 -19.08 9.34 18.54
C ASN A 211 -19.70 9.10 17.13
N GLY A 212 -20.13 7.84 16.90
CA GLY A 212 -21.54 7.45 17.06
C GLY A 212 -22.42 7.24 15.80
N GLY A 213 -23.18 6.13 15.78
CA GLY A 213 -24.37 5.94 14.91
C GLY A 213 -24.34 4.67 14.06
N ASP A 214 -25.14 3.68 14.46
CA ASP A 214 -25.23 2.29 13.96
C ASP A 214 -26.00 2.07 12.62
N GLU A 215 -25.89 0.84 12.06
CA GLU A 215 -26.79 0.14 11.08
C GLU A 215 -26.92 0.76 9.64
N ASP A 216 -26.22 0.28 8.59
CA ASP A 216 -26.50 -0.87 7.66
C ASP A 216 -27.70 -0.63 6.67
N GLU A 217 -27.82 -1.15 5.43
CA GLU A 217 -27.20 -2.27 4.66
C GLU A 217 -26.64 -1.83 3.24
N ASP A 218 -26.31 -2.77 2.31
CA ASP A 218 -25.50 -2.55 1.07
C ASP A 218 -25.94 -3.35 -0.24
N GLU A 219 -25.02 -3.77 -1.16
CA GLU A 219 -25.12 -4.57 -2.44
C GLU A 219 -25.50 -3.95 -3.85
N ASP A 220 -24.87 -4.30 -5.01
CA ASP A 220 -23.45 -4.66 -5.37
C ASP A 220 -23.07 -4.55 -6.90
N GLU A 221 -21.86 -4.03 -7.21
CA GLU A 221 -21.23 -3.22 -8.33
C GLU A 221 -21.48 -3.50 -9.87
N ASP A 222 -20.63 -3.00 -10.81
CA ASP A 222 -20.80 -3.19 -12.30
C ASP A 222 -20.24 -2.08 -13.27
N ASP A 223 -19.56 -0.98 -12.91
CA ASP A 223 -18.96 -0.06 -13.93
C ASP A 223 -17.74 0.76 -13.45
N TYR A 224 -17.19 1.64 -14.30
CA TYR A 224 -16.02 2.49 -14.02
C TYR A 224 -16.13 3.84 -14.76
N THR A 225 -17.25 4.52 -14.57
CA THR A 225 -17.37 5.97 -14.77
C THR A 225 -17.58 6.58 -13.40
N SER A 226 -16.50 7.01 -12.73
CA SER A 226 -16.56 7.49 -11.33
C SER A 226 -17.26 8.85 -11.23
N GLY A 227 -18.59 8.81 -11.30
CA GLY A 227 -19.47 9.92 -10.96
C GLY A 227 -19.54 10.05 -9.44
N TYR A 228 -18.59 10.76 -8.85
CA TYR A 228 -18.69 11.19 -7.45
C TYR A 228 -19.94 12.05 -7.28
N SER A 229 -20.97 11.51 -6.63
CA SER A 229 -22.22 12.24 -6.38
C SER A 229 -22.01 13.25 -5.25
N THR A 230 -21.74 14.51 -5.61
CA THR A 230 -21.68 15.64 -4.67
C THR A 230 -23.09 16.12 -4.33
N LEU A 231 -23.76 15.42 -3.41
CA LEU A 231 -24.99 15.89 -2.78
C LEU A 231 -24.89 15.71 -1.26
N SER A 232 -25.29 16.75 -0.53
CA SER A 232 -25.16 16.92 0.93
C SER A 232 -23.75 17.24 1.46
N PRO A 233 -23.63 17.82 2.66
CA PRO A 233 -22.57 18.78 3.01
C PRO A 233 -21.18 18.15 3.14
N GLU A 234 -20.15 18.98 2.94
CA GLU A 234 -18.72 18.69 3.13
C GLU A 234 -18.50 17.64 4.25
N PRO A 235 -18.16 16.39 3.91
CA PRO A 235 -17.93 15.38 4.93
C PRO A 235 -16.70 15.76 5.75
N PRO A 236 -16.62 15.38 7.04
CA PRO A 236 -15.46 15.69 7.88
C PRO A 236 -14.18 15.17 7.23
N ALA A 237 -13.05 15.83 7.52
CA ALA A 237 -11.79 15.70 6.79
C ALA A 237 -11.11 14.30 6.79
N PHE A 238 -11.78 13.27 7.31
CA PHE A 238 -11.34 11.88 7.38
C PHE A 238 -12.40 10.88 6.89
N THR A 239 -13.44 11.31 6.18
CA THR A 239 -14.45 10.37 5.63
C THR A 239 -13.89 9.61 4.43
N LEU A 240 -13.82 8.28 4.57
CA LEU A 240 -13.65 7.36 3.46
C LEU A 240 -14.93 7.33 2.61
N VAL A 241 -14.77 7.45 1.31
CA VAL A 241 -15.84 7.30 0.33
C VAL A 241 -15.68 5.92 -0.31
N PHE A 242 -16.42 4.97 0.24
CA PHE A 242 -16.46 3.60 -0.26
C PHE A 242 -17.13 3.52 -1.64
N PRO A 243 -16.85 2.46 -2.41
CA PRO A 243 -17.67 2.14 -3.58
C PRO A 243 -19.14 2.04 -3.15
N VAL A 244 -20.05 2.49 -4.01
CA VAL A 244 -21.42 2.02 -3.93
C VAL A 244 -21.47 0.69 -4.62
N ASP A 245 -21.66 -0.33 -3.80
CA ASP A 245 -22.28 -1.57 -4.16
C ASP A 245 -23.49 -1.28 -5.10
N GLY A 246 -23.45 -1.66 -6.38
CA GLY A 246 -24.50 -1.29 -7.36
C GLY A 246 -24.59 -1.96 -8.74
N LYS A 247 -25.34 -3.07 -8.80
CA LYS A 247 -26.05 -3.77 -9.90
C LYS A 247 -25.32 -3.97 -11.24
N GLU A 248 -25.19 -5.25 -11.66
CA GLU A 248 -24.81 -5.68 -13.05
C GLU A 248 -25.23 -4.66 -14.13
N THR A 249 -24.29 -3.90 -14.68
CA THR A 249 -24.59 -2.86 -15.69
C THR A 249 -24.47 -3.39 -17.11
N ARG A 250 -23.62 -4.41 -17.31
CA ARG A 250 -23.27 -4.96 -18.62
C ARG A 250 -23.93 -6.33 -18.85
N THR A 251 -24.99 -6.33 -19.63
CA THR A 251 -25.66 -7.55 -20.10
C THR A 251 -24.87 -8.16 -21.26
N LYS A 252 -24.65 -9.48 -21.21
CA LYS A 252 -24.09 -10.25 -22.34
C LYS A 252 -25.19 -10.60 -23.33
N TYR A 253 -25.04 -10.10 -24.54
CA TYR A 253 -25.90 -10.38 -25.69
C TYR A 253 -25.19 -11.38 -26.61
N VAL A 254 -25.89 -12.43 -27.03
CA VAL A 254 -25.35 -13.44 -27.97
C VAL A 254 -26.24 -13.50 -29.20
N CYS A 255 -25.65 -13.40 -30.39
CA CYS A 255 -26.36 -13.62 -31.64
C CYS A 255 -26.73 -15.10 -31.76
N PRO A 256 -28.02 -15.47 -31.92
CA PRO A 256 -28.44 -16.87 -31.95
C PRO A 256 -27.93 -17.64 -33.17
N LEU A 257 -27.54 -16.93 -34.25
CA LEU A 257 -27.10 -17.53 -35.52
C LEU A 257 -25.58 -17.81 -35.53
N CYS A 258 -24.76 -16.78 -35.33
CA CYS A 258 -23.29 -16.89 -35.43
C CYS A 258 -22.58 -17.01 -34.07
N GLN A 259 -23.31 -17.01 -32.95
CA GLN A 259 -22.77 -17.05 -31.58
C GLN A 259 -21.82 -15.90 -31.19
N THR A 260 -21.67 -14.88 -32.04
CA THR A 260 -20.93 -13.65 -31.69
C THR A 260 -21.56 -13.00 -30.45
N ALA A 261 -20.71 -12.72 -29.46
CA ALA A 261 -21.11 -12.13 -28.19
C ALA A 261 -20.61 -10.69 -28.06
N VAL A 262 -21.46 -9.83 -27.49
CA VAL A 262 -21.13 -8.44 -27.15
C VAL A 262 -21.69 -8.10 -25.77
N TRP A 263 -21.08 -7.12 -25.11
CA TRP A 263 -21.50 -6.63 -23.80
C TRP A 263 -21.94 -5.17 -23.91
N GLY A 264 -23.02 -4.81 -23.24
CA GLY A 264 -23.52 -3.44 -23.22
C GLY A 264 -24.59 -3.23 -22.17
N LYS A 265 -25.13 -2.02 -22.09
CA LYS A 265 -26.19 -1.65 -21.13
C LYS A 265 -27.40 -2.59 -21.25
N LYS A 266 -28.11 -2.81 -20.14
CA LYS A 266 -29.40 -3.50 -20.11
C LYS A 266 -30.37 -2.91 -21.16
N ASN A 267 -31.21 -3.77 -21.75
CA ASN A 267 -32.25 -3.45 -22.73
C ASN A 267 -31.76 -2.85 -24.08
N LEU A 268 -30.49 -3.02 -24.46
CA LEU A 268 -30.06 -2.71 -25.82
C LEU A 268 -30.71 -3.63 -26.86
N VAL A 269 -31.24 -3.03 -27.93
CA VAL A 269 -31.69 -3.73 -29.14
C VAL A 269 -30.54 -3.72 -30.14
N LEU A 270 -30.02 -4.89 -30.47
CA LEU A 270 -28.81 -5.05 -31.28
C LEU A 270 -29.11 -5.80 -32.59
N LEU A 271 -28.33 -5.48 -33.62
CA LEU A 271 -28.36 -6.14 -34.93
C LEU A 271 -26.98 -6.74 -35.24
N CYS A 272 -26.95 -7.96 -35.77
CA CYS A 272 -25.70 -8.60 -36.18
C CYS A 272 -25.42 -8.25 -37.65
N GLY A 273 -24.46 -7.36 -37.89
CA GLY A 273 -24.09 -6.95 -39.26
C GLY A 273 -23.57 -8.09 -40.15
N SER A 274 -23.16 -9.22 -39.57
CA SER A 274 -22.74 -10.42 -40.33
C SER A 274 -23.86 -11.40 -40.65
N CYS A 275 -25.06 -11.20 -40.09
CA CYS A 275 -26.20 -12.11 -40.29
C CYS A 275 -27.47 -11.41 -40.82
N GLU A 276 -27.54 -10.08 -40.78
CA GLU A 276 -28.58 -9.19 -41.35
C GLU A 276 -30.06 -9.50 -40.99
N SER A 277 -30.32 -10.50 -40.17
CA SER A 277 -31.65 -10.92 -39.75
C SER A 277 -32.21 -10.04 -38.63
N LYS A 278 -33.56 -10.00 -38.54
CA LYS A 278 -34.36 -9.25 -37.55
C LYS A 278 -33.79 -9.31 -36.12
N PRO A 279 -33.91 -8.22 -35.33
CA PRO A 279 -33.17 -8.06 -34.07
C PRO A 279 -33.67 -9.00 -32.97
N SER A 280 -32.91 -10.06 -32.69
CA SER A 280 -33.10 -10.91 -31.51
C SER A 280 -31.77 -11.47 -31.03
N PHE A 281 -30.96 -10.64 -30.36
CA PHE A 281 -29.93 -11.18 -29.47
C PHE A 281 -30.62 -11.72 -28.22
N VAL A 282 -30.27 -12.94 -27.81
CA VAL A 282 -30.79 -13.51 -26.57
C VAL A 282 -29.92 -13.01 -25.41
N VAL A 283 -30.56 -12.49 -24.37
CA VAL A 283 -29.89 -12.23 -23.09
C VAL A 283 -29.49 -13.57 -22.49
N SER A 284 -28.18 -13.80 -22.36
CA SER A 284 -27.67 -15.05 -21.80
C SER A 284 -27.94 -15.09 -20.30
N LYS A 285 -29.04 -15.75 -19.88
CA LYS A 285 -29.26 -16.10 -18.48
C LYS A 285 -28.07 -16.96 -18.02
N LYS A 286 -27.39 -16.54 -16.95
CA LYS A 286 -26.45 -17.42 -16.21
C LYS A 286 -27.22 -18.68 -15.81
N LYS A 287 -26.60 -19.86 -15.96
CA LYS A 287 -27.06 -21.05 -15.22
C LYS A 287 -26.81 -20.76 -13.73
N SER A 288 -27.85 -20.40 -13.00
CA SER A 288 -27.86 -20.55 -11.54
C SER A 288 -27.75 -22.05 -11.26
N GLY A 289 -26.57 -22.48 -10.82
CA GLY A 289 -26.40 -23.86 -10.38
C GLY A 289 -27.06 -24.06 -9.03
N ILE A 290 -28.20 -24.74 -9.03
CA ILE A 290 -28.63 -25.77 -8.08
C ILE A 290 -29.81 -26.47 -8.77
N ASP A 291 -29.60 -27.71 -9.16
CA ASP A 291 -30.64 -28.73 -9.29
C ASP A 291 -29.92 -30.07 -9.15
N GLN A 292 -30.02 -30.66 -7.97
CA GLN A 292 -29.76 -32.08 -7.74
C GLN A 292 -31.08 -32.68 -7.32
N ASP A 293 -31.56 -33.62 -8.14
CA ASP A 293 -32.47 -34.71 -7.81
C ASP A 293 -33.67 -34.42 -6.88
N ILE A 294 -34.87 -34.31 -7.48
CA ILE A 294 -35.96 -35.32 -7.40
C ILE A 294 -37.00 -35.06 -8.50
#